data_AF-A0A7X6VGR3-F1
#
_entry.id   AF-A0A7X6VGR3-F1
#
_cell.length_a   1.000
_cell.length_b   1.000
_cell.length_c   1.000
_cell.angle_alpha   90.00
_cell.angle_beta   90.00
_cell.angle_gamma   90.00
#
_symmetry.space_group_name_H-M   'P 1'
#
loop_
_entity.id
_entity.type
_entity.pdbx_description
1 polymer ?
#
loop_
_entity_poly.entity_id
_entity_poly.type
_entity_poly.pdbx_seq_one_letter_code
_entity_poly.pdbx_strand_id
1 'polypeptide(L)'
;MSKQKKIVWFYSILLFSAALLLILISALSQSRLATSESLSQKDEQQAFNQTIQKSVTDLIRENERLRGELKKANEENRQLEEESVTFDEENKKMQFINETTEFLFEAEMYFNVGDYAKSRNTLQNVNADVLPEQGIKLYNWLRDKLRKKGYSVGAE
;
A
#
# COMPACT_ATOMS: atom_id res chain seq x y z
N MET A 1 20.67 91.07 45.37
CA MET A 1 20.34 89.66 45.69
C MET A 1 21.41 89.14 46.67
N SER A 2 21.04 88.84 47.92
CA SER A 2 22.01 88.39 48.95
C SER A 2 22.70 87.09 48.52
N LYS A 3 23.98 86.90 48.88
CA LYS A 3 24.80 85.75 48.43
C LYS A 3 24.10 84.40 48.63
N GLN A 4 23.30 84.25 49.69
CA GLN A 4 22.52 83.04 49.96
C GLN A 4 21.44 82.75 48.91
N LYS A 5 20.72 83.76 48.41
CA LYS A 5 19.70 83.56 47.35
C LYS A 5 20.33 83.12 46.02
N LYS A 6 21.55 83.58 45.71
CA LYS A 6 22.29 83.15 44.51
C LYS A 6 22.74 81.69 44.61
N ILE A 7 23.17 81.26 45.79
CA ILE A 7 23.58 79.87 46.04
C ILE A 7 22.39 78.92 45.87
N VAL A 8 21.24 79.25 46.46
CA VAL A 8 20.01 78.42 46.32
C VAL A 8 19.58 78.32 44.85
N TRP A 9 19.60 79.44 44.10
CA TRP A 9 19.23 79.44 42.69
C TRP A 9 20.18 78.61 41.82
N PHE A 10 21.49 78.65 42.11
CA PHE A 10 22.48 77.82 41.43
C PHE A 10 22.27 76.32 41.69
N TYR A 11 22.01 75.94 42.95
CA TYR A 11 21.70 74.55 43.29
C TYR A 11 20.40 74.05 42.64
N SER A 12 19.36 74.88 42.53
CA SER A 12 18.12 74.53 41.82
C SER A 12 18.35 74.26 40.33
N ILE A 13 19.17 75.07 39.66
CA ILE A 13 19.54 74.85 38.25
C ILE A 13 20.35 73.58 38.08
N LEU A 14 21.30 73.32 38.99
CA LEU A 14 22.12 72.12 38.95
C LEU A 14 21.29 70.84 39.16
N LEU A 15 20.36 70.85 40.13
CA LEU A 15 19.41 69.76 40.35
C LEU A 15 18.48 69.54 39.15
N PHE A 16 18.01 70.62 38.53
CA PHE A 16 17.16 70.53 37.35
C PHE A 16 17.90 69.93 36.15
N SER A 17 19.14 70.36 35.89
CA SER A 17 19.98 69.76 34.85
C SER A 17 20.31 68.29 35.11
N ALA A 18 20.58 67.92 36.37
CA ALA A 18 20.83 66.53 36.74
C ALA A 18 19.58 65.65 36.52
N ALA A 19 18.39 66.14 36.87
CA ALA A 19 17.14 65.45 36.60
C ALA A 19 16.87 65.29 35.10
N LEU A 20 17.14 66.33 34.30
CA LEU A 20 17.00 66.30 32.84
C LEU A 20 17.92 65.27 32.19
N LEU A 21 19.17 65.18 32.67
CA LEU A 21 20.13 64.17 32.24
C LEU A 21 19.65 62.74 32.54
N LEU A 22 19.11 62.52 33.74
CA LEU A 22 18.57 61.20 34.13
C LEU A 22 17.37 60.79 33.27
N ILE A 23 16.48 61.74 32.95
CA ILE A 23 15.34 61.49 32.05
C ILE A 23 15.82 61.12 30.64
N LEU A 24 16.84 61.82 30.12
CA LEU A 24 17.43 61.55 28.80
C LEU A 24 18.09 60.17 28.73
N ILE A 25 18.86 59.79 29.75
CA ILE A 25 19.49 58.46 29.85
C ILE A 25 18.42 57.36 29.92
N SER A 26 17.36 57.59 30.71
CA SER A 26 16.26 56.63 30.84
C SER A 26 15.50 56.45 29.52
N ALA A 27 15.21 57.53 28.80
CA ALA A 27 14.56 57.48 27.49
C ALA A 27 15.43 56.77 26.43
N LEU A 28 16.74 57.03 26.41
CA LEU A 28 17.68 56.36 25.50
C LEU A 28 17.84 54.87 25.82
N SER A 29 17.84 54.51 27.11
CA SER A 29 17.90 53.11 27.56
C SER A 29 16.63 52.34 27.16
N GLN A 30 15.45 52.93 27.37
CA GLN A 30 14.17 52.32 26.98
C GLN A 30 14.03 52.17 25.46
N SER A 31 14.44 53.18 24.68
CA SER A 31 14.40 53.14 23.21
C SER A 31 15.26 52.01 22.61
N ARG A 32 16.46 51.78 23.17
CA ARG A 32 17.34 50.70 22.71
C ARG A 32 16.80 49.31 23.08
N LEU A 33 16.29 49.14 24.30
CA LEU A 33 15.78 47.85 24.78
C LEU A 33 14.47 47.43 24.06
N ALA A 34 13.55 48.36 23.84
CA ALA A 34 12.28 48.07 23.16
C ALA A 34 12.47 47.64 21.69
N THR A 35 13.47 48.22 21.02
CA THR A 35 13.74 47.90 19.61
C THR A 35 14.36 46.51 19.47
N SER A 36 15.29 46.12 20.37
CA SER A 36 15.92 44.80 20.35
C SER A 36 14.97 43.66 20.70
N GLU A 37 14.09 43.83 21.69
CA GLU A 37 13.09 42.80 22.03
C GLU A 37 12.11 42.60 20.87
N SER A 38 11.58 43.68 20.28
CA SER A 38 10.61 43.57 19.19
C SER A 38 11.16 42.96 17.90
N LEU A 39 12.45 43.16 17.59
CA LEU A 39 13.11 42.49 16.47
C LEU A 39 13.31 41.00 16.76
N SER A 40 13.81 40.64 17.95
CA SER A 40 14.02 39.23 18.31
C SER A 40 12.72 38.42 18.29
N GLN A 41 11.62 39.02 18.75
CA GLN A 41 10.31 38.38 18.82
C GLN A 41 9.72 38.17 17.42
N LYS A 42 9.91 39.12 16.50
CA LYS A 42 9.50 38.97 15.09
C LYS A 42 10.31 37.91 14.37
N ASP A 43 11.62 37.87 14.58
CA ASP A 43 12.50 36.88 13.97
C ASP A 43 12.20 35.45 14.47
N GLU A 44 11.96 35.27 15.78
CA GLU A 44 11.53 33.99 16.36
C GLU A 44 10.16 33.55 15.83
N GLN A 45 9.19 34.47 15.74
CA GLN A 45 7.86 34.15 15.24
C GLN A 45 7.87 33.85 13.74
N GLN A 46 8.73 34.52 12.97
CA GLN A 46 8.92 34.24 11.55
C GLN A 46 9.63 32.90 11.32
N ALA A 47 10.64 32.56 12.12
CA ALA A 47 11.30 31.26 12.10
C ALA A 47 10.33 30.14 12.47
N PHE A 48 9.52 30.32 13.52
CA PHE A 48 8.49 29.36 13.92
C PHE A 48 7.44 29.13 12.81
N ASN A 49 6.96 30.20 12.18
CA ASN A 49 6.01 30.10 11.07
C ASN A 49 6.60 29.37 9.86
N GLN A 50 7.89 29.59 9.54
CA GLN A 50 8.59 28.84 8.49
C GLN A 50 8.73 27.36 8.86
N THR A 51 9.04 27.03 10.11
CA THR A 51 9.12 25.64 10.57
C THR A 51 7.76 24.95 10.47
N ILE A 52 6.67 25.62 10.89
CA ILE A 52 5.31 25.10 10.77
C ILE A 52 4.95 24.86 9.31
N GLN A 53 5.18 25.85 8.42
CA GLN A 53 4.88 25.70 6.99
C GLN A 53 5.67 24.55 6.35
N LYS A 54 6.95 24.41 6.70
CA LYS A 54 7.78 23.30 6.24
C LYS A 54 7.24 21.96 6.73
N SER A 55 6.92 21.85 8.02
CA SER A 55 6.34 20.64 8.60
C SER A 55 5.01 20.27 7.94
N VAL A 56 4.15 21.24 7.67
CA VAL A 56 2.87 21.01 6.98
C VAL A 56 3.11 20.55 5.55
N THR A 57 4.06 21.17 4.84
CA THR A 57 4.42 20.77 3.47
C THR A 57 4.99 19.36 3.42
N ASP A 58 5.85 19.01 4.37
CA ASP A 58 6.45 17.68 4.47
C ASP A 58 5.38 16.63 4.82
N LEU A 59 4.45 16.95 5.72
CA LEU A 59 3.31 16.07 6.04
C LEU A 59 2.37 15.88 4.84
N ILE A 60 2.12 16.93 4.04
CA ILE A 60 1.30 16.83 2.82
C ILE A 60 1.99 15.92 1.81
N ARG A 61 3.30 16.13 1.54
CA ARG A 61 4.07 15.30 0.63
C ARG A 61 4.09 13.84 1.07
N GLU A 62 4.25 13.61 2.36
CA GLU A 62 4.24 12.26 2.92
C GLU A 62 2.86 11.62 2.78
N ASN A 63 1.78 12.37 2.99
CA ASN A 63 0.43 11.86 2.77
C ASN A 63 0.18 11.51 1.30
N GLU A 64 0.65 12.34 0.37
CA GLU A 64 0.57 12.06 -1.07
C GLU A 64 1.38 10.81 -1.45
N ARG A 65 2.60 10.67 -0.92
CA ARG A 65 3.44 9.48 -1.11
C ARG A 65 2.73 8.22 -0.60
N LEU A 66 2.24 8.24 0.64
CA LEU A 66 1.52 7.12 1.25
C LEU A 66 0.25 6.77 0.48
N ARG A 67 -0.52 7.77 0.00
CA ARG A 67 -1.69 7.52 -0.86
C ARG A 67 -1.29 6.88 -2.19
N GLY A 68 -0.16 7.27 -2.77
CA GLY A 68 0.37 6.67 -3.98
C GLY A 68 0.76 5.21 -3.77
N GLU A 69 1.46 4.92 -2.67
CA GLU A 69 1.85 3.55 -2.29
C GLU A 69 0.64 2.68 -1.97
N LEU A 70 -0.34 3.21 -1.24
CA LEU A 70 -1.59 2.50 -0.95
C LEU A 70 -2.35 2.13 -2.23
N LYS A 71 -2.41 3.04 -3.20
CA LYS A 71 -3.05 2.77 -4.50
C LYS A 71 -2.32 1.67 -5.28
N LYS A 72 -0.98 1.69 -5.30
CA LYS A 72 -0.18 0.65 -5.96
C LYS A 72 -0.36 -0.70 -5.29
N ALA A 73 -0.25 -0.75 -3.96
CA ALA A 73 -0.42 -1.98 -3.19
C ALA A 73 -1.82 -2.58 -3.36
N ASN A 74 -2.87 -1.74 -3.40
CA ASN A 74 -4.23 -2.22 -3.65
C ASN A 74 -4.42 -2.77 -5.06
N GLU A 75 -3.79 -2.16 -6.06
CA GLU A 75 -3.85 -2.65 -7.44
C GLU A 75 -3.08 -3.96 -7.60
N GLU A 76 -1.89 -4.08 -6.98
CA GLU A 76 -1.13 -5.33 -6.94
C GLU A 76 -1.92 -6.43 -6.22
N ASN A 77 -2.54 -6.14 -5.07
CA ASN A 77 -3.40 -7.11 -4.37
C ASN A 77 -4.57 -7.56 -5.24
N ARG A 78 -5.23 -6.64 -5.95
CA ARG A 78 -6.34 -6.98 -6.85
C ARG A 78 -5.88 -7.92 -7.98
N GLN A 79 -4.73 -7.64 -8.58
CA GLN A 79 -4.14 -8.49 -9.63
C GLN A 79 -3.79 -9.88 -9.08
N LEU A 80 -3.17 -9.95 -7.90
CA LEU A 80 -2.84 -11.21 -7.25
C LEU A 80 -4.09 -12.03 -6.87
N GLU A 81 -5.16 -11.39 -6.43
CA GLU A 81 -6.44 -12.06 -6.17
C GLU A 81 -7.05 -12.64 -7.46
N GLU A 82 -7.04 -11.88 -8.56
CA GLU A 82 -7.52 -12.36 -9.87
C GLU A 82 -6.67 -13.54 -10.40
N GLU A 83 -5.35 -13.46 -10.27
CA GLU A 83 -4.44 -14.55 -10.62
C GLU A 83 -4.68 -15.79 -9.74
N SER A 84 -4.89 -15.62 -8.43
CA SER A 84 -5.18 -16.73 -7.51
C SER A 84 -6.47 -17.44 -7.89
N VAL A 85 -7.54 -16.71 -8.23
CA VAL A 85 -8.81 -17.30 -8.66
C VAL A 85 -8.63 -18.09 -9.95
N THR A 86 -7.92 -17.50 -10.91
CA THR A 86 -7.64 -18.16 -12.20
C THR A 86 -6.83 -19.44 -12.00
N PHE A 87 -5.80 -19.39 -11.16
CA PHE A 87 -4.96 -20.55 -10.84
C PHE A 87 -5.76 -21.66 -10.16
N ASP A 88 -6.66 -21.33 -9.23
CA ASP A 88 -7.51 -22.31 -8.57
C ASP A 88 -8.48 -22.99 -9.55
N GLU A 89 -9.04 -22.25 -10.52
CA GLU A 89 -9.89 -22.81 -11.56
C GLU A 89 -9.10 -23.73 -12.51
N GLU A 90 -7.90 -23.31 -12.94
CA GLU A 90 -7.01 -24.14 -13.74
C GLU A 90 -6.59 -25.41 -13.02
N ASN A 91 -6.29 -25.32 -11.73
CA ASN A 91 -5.89 -26.46 -10.92
C ASN A 91 -7.05 -27.47 -10.76
N LYS A 92 -8.28 -27.00 -10.50
CA LYS A 92 -9.47 -27.86 -10.48
C LYS A 92 -9.71 -28.55 -11.82
N LYS A 93 -9.52 -27.82 -12.93
CA LYS A 93 -9.62 -28.40 -14.27
C LYS A 93 -8.55 -29.47 -14.51
N MET A 94 -7.31 -29.21 -14.11
CA MET A 94 -6.20 -30.17 -14.16
C MET A 94 -6.50 -31.43 -13.34
N GLN A 95 -7.03 -31.29 -12.12
CA GLN A 95 -7.44 -32.42 -11.29
C GLN A 95 -8.48 -33.29 -12.00
N PHE A 96 -9.51 -32.67 -12.57
CA PHE A 96 -10.55 -33.39 -13.30
C PHE A 96 -10.01 -34.12 -14.56
N ILE A 97 -9.07 -33.51 -15.27
CA ILE A 97 -8.39 -34.14 -16.41
C ILE A 97 -7.56 -35.34 -15.93
N ASN A 98 -6.83 -35.20 -14.81
CA ASN A 98 -6.02 -36.27 -14.26
C ASN A 98 -6.88 -37.45 -13.81
N GLU A 99 -7.96 -37.23 -13.06
CA GLU A 99 -8.89 -38.29 -12.63
C GLU A 99 -9.47 -39.04 -13.83
N THR A 100 -9.92 -38.31 -14.84
CA THR A 100 -10.46 -38.89 -16.08
C THR A 100 -9.40 -39.71 -16.83
N THR A 101 -8.16 -39.24 -16.83
CA THR A 101 -7.02 -39.91 -17.47
C THR A 101 -6.62 -41.18 -16.72
N GLU A 102 -6.67 -41.17 -15.39
CA GLU A 102 -6.44 -42.36 -14.56
C GLU A 102 -7.47 -43.46 -14.85
N PHE A 103 -8.76 -43.11 -14.92
CA PHE A 103 -9.80 -44.08 -15.33
C PHE A 103 -9.54 -44.64 -16.72
N LEU A 104 -9.05 -43.82 -17.66
CA LEU A 104 -8.74 -44.28 -19.00
C LEU A 104 -7.59 -45.29 -19.01
N PHE A 105 -6.52 -45.03 -18.25
CA PHE A 105 -5.40 -45.98 -18.12
C PHE A 105 -5.79 -47.25 -17.39
N GLU A 106 -6.61 -47.15 -16.34
CA GLU A 106 -7.09 -48.33 -15.62
C GLU A 106 -7.99 -49.19 -16.52
N ALA A 107 -8.85 -48.56 -17.32
CA ALA A 107 -9.67 -49.26 -18.32
C ALA A 107 -8.80 -49.97 -19.37
N GLU A 108 -7.73 -49.33 -19.84
CA GLU A 108 -6.76 -49.94 -20.76
C GLU A 108 -6.03 -51.13 -20.10
N MET A 109 -5.62 -51.00 -18.84
CA MET A 109 -4.99 -52.07 -18.09
C MET A 109 -5.90 -53.29 -17.98
N TYR A 110 -7.18 -53.10 -17.60
CA TYR A 110 -8.16 -54.19 -17.55
C TYR A 110 -8.39 -54.84 -18.92
N PHE A 111 -8.39 -54.05 -19.99
CA PHE A 111 -8.51 -54.58 -21.34
C PHE A 111 -7.32 -55.48 -21.70
N ASN A 112 -6.10 -55.05 -21.35
CA ASN A 112 -4.86 -55.75 -21.67
C ASN A 112 -4.74 -57.07 -20.90
N VAL A 113 -5.25 -57.15 -19.67
CA VAL A 113 -5.30 -58.41 -18.89
C VAL A 113 -6.50 -59.30 -19.27
N GLY A 114 -7.36 -58.85 -20.18
CA GLY A 114 -8.51 -59.62 -20.69
C GLY A 114 -9.80 -59.48 -19.86
N ASP A 115 -9.82 -58.65 -18.82
CA ASP A 115 -11.02 -58.36 -18.03
C ASP A 115 -11.86 -57.27 -18.71
N TYR A 116 -12.50 -57.66 -19.81
CA TYR A 116 -13.27 -56.74 -20.67
C TYR A 116 -14.50 -56.13 -19.97
N ALA A 117 -15.08 -56.85 -19.01
CA ALA A 117 -16.22 -56.37 -18.24
C ALA A 117 -15.81 -55.21 -17.32
N LYS A 118 -14.71 -55.35 -16.57
CA LYS A 118 -14.18 -54.25 -15.76
C LYS A 118 -13.68 -53.11 -16.60
N SER A 119 -12.95 -53.40 -17.68
CA SER A 119 -12.49 -52.38 -18.63
C SER A 119 -13.64 -51.51 -19.12
N ARG A 120 -14.76 -52.13 -19.53
CA ARG A 120 -15.97 -51.40 -19.94
C ARG A 120 -16.54 -50.54 -18.82
N ASN A 121 -16.69 -51.09 -17.62
CA ASN A 121 -17.27 -50.35 -16.49
C ASN A 121 -16.40 -49.16 -16.08
N THR A 122 -15.07 -49.32 -16.07
CA THR A 122 -14.13 -48.23 -15.81
C THR A 122 -14.18 -47.18 -16.92
N LEU A 123 -14.26 -47.61 -18.19
CA LEU A 123 -14.33 -46.70 -19.33
C LEU A 123 -15.62 -45.86 -19.36
N GLN A 124 -16.73 -46.33 -18.75
CA GLN A 124 -17.95 -45.52 -18.60
C GLN A 124 -17.77 -44.31 -17.69
N ASN A 125 -16.80 -44.34 -16.79
CA ASN A 125 -16.52 -43.23 -15.87
C ASN A 125 -15.57 -42.18 -16.48
N VAL A 126 -15.05 -42.44 -17.68
CA VAL A 126 -14.15 -41.52 -18.38
C VAL A 126 -14.97 -40.44 -19.07
N ASN A 127 -14.79 -39.18 -18.67
CA ASN A 127 -15.36 -38.04 -19.38
C ASN A 127 -14.54 -37.72 -20.64
N ALA A 128 -15.02 -38.14 -21.81
CA ALA A 128 -14.30 -37.94 -23.07
C ALA A 128 -14.15 -36.47 -23.49
N ASP A 129 -14.99 -35.56 -23.00
CA ASP A 129 -15.04 -34.16 -23.44
C ASP A 129 -13.88 -33.33 -22.90
N VAL A 130 -13.24 -33.78 -21.81
CA VAL A 130 -12.13 -33.08 -21.15
C VAL A 130 -10.77 -33.71 -21.47
N LEU A 131 -10.76 -34.84 -22.18
CA LEU A 131 -9.52 -35.54 -22.50
C LEU A 131 -8.67 -34.75 -23.51
N PRO A 132 -7.33 -34.81 -23.38
CA PRO A 132 -6.45 -34.34 -24.44
C PRO A 132 -6.60 -35.21 -25.70
N GLU A 133 -6.15 -34.71 -26.85
CA GLU A 133 -6.33 -35.37 -28.15
C GLU A 133 -5.87 -36.84 -28.18
N GLN A 134 -4.73 -37.13 -27.54
CA GLN A 134 -4.22 -38.51 -27.41
C GLN A 134 -5.15 -39.39 -26.57
N GLY A 135 -5.69 -38.84 -25.48
CA GLY A 135 -6.67 -39.51 -24.62
C GLY A 135 -7.96 -39.81 -25.38
N ILE A 136 -8.47 -38.88 -26.18
CA ILE A 136 -9.65 -39.10 -27.04
C ILE A 136 -9.40 -40.23 -28.04
N LYS A 137 -8.21 -40.30 -28.65
CA LYS A 137 -7.85 -41.38 -29.57
C LYS A 137 -7.84 -42.73 -28.85
N LEU A 138 -7.24 -42.80 -27.65
CA LEU A 138 -7.20 -44.01 -26.83
C LEU A 138 -8.61 -44.44 -26.38
N TYR A 139 -9.41 -43.49 -25.89
CA TYR A 139 -10.80 -43.73 -25.48
C TYR A 139 -11.63 -44.34 -26.62
N ASN A 140 -11.59 -43.72 -27.81
CA ASN A 140 -12.32 -44.21 -28.98
C ASN A 140 -11.83 -45.59 -29.43
N TRP A 141 -10.51 -45.80 -29.44
CA TRP A 141 -9.91 -47.08 -29.78
C TRP A 141 -10.37 -48.18 -28.80
N LEU A 142 -10.32 -47.91 -27.50
CA LEU A 142 -10.69 -48.87 -26.47
C LEU A 142 -12.18 -49.20 -26.52
N ARG A 143 -13.03 -48.17 -26.69
CA ARG A 143 -14.47 -48.32 -26.91
C ARG A 143 -14.79 -49.21 -28.11
N ASP A 144 -14.14 -48.98 -29.25
CA ASP A 144 -14.38 -49.76 -30.46
C ASP A 144 -13.92 -51.22 -30.31
N LYS A 145 -12.81 -51.44 -29.62
CA LYS A 145 -12.28 -52.78 -29.33
C LYS A 145 -13.18 -53.56 -28.38
N LEU A 146 -13.68 -52.92 -27.31
CA LEU A 146 -14.64 -53.50 -26.38
C LEU A 146 -15.95 -53.84 -27.09
N ARG A 147 -16.47 -52.94 -27.94
CA ARG A 147 -17.69 -53.19 -28.72
C ARG A 147 -17.55 -54.42 -29.62
N LYS A 148 -16.42 -54.58 -30.31
CA LYS A 148 -16.13 -55.77 -31.14
C LYS A 148 -16.08 -57.07 -30.32
N LYS A 149 -15.82 -56.98 -29.01
CA LYS A 149 -15.83 -58.11 -28.06
C LYS A 149 -17.19 -58.30 -27.37
N GLY A 150 -18.21 -57.51 -27.73
CA GLY A 150 -19.55 -57.59 -27.16
C GLY A 150 -19.80 -56.71 -25.93
N TYR A 151 -18.88 -55.80 -25.60
CA TYR A 151 -18.98 -54.90 -24.45
C TYR A 151 -19.18 -53.45 -24.95
N SER A 152 -20.42 -52.94 -24.96
CA SER A 152 -20.73 -51.56 -25.36
C SER A 152 -20.57 -50.58 -24.19
N VAL A 153 -20.02 -49.39 -24.47
CA VAL A 153 -19.84 -48.30 -23.50
C VAL A 153 -20.82 -47.20 -23.90
N GLY A 154 -21.79 -46.92 -23.03
CA GLY A 154 -22.98 -46.13 -23.33
C GLY A 154 -24.23 -47.01 -23.39
N ALA A 155 -25.35 -46.52 -22.85
CA ALA A 155 -26.64 -47.20 -22.94
C ALA A 155 -27.09 -47.27 -24.42
N GLU A 156 -27.73 -48.39 -24.78
CA GLU A 156 -28.53 -48.48 -26.00
C GLU A 156 -29.64 -47.42 -26.05
#